data_AF-Q4UF54-F1
#
_entry.id   AF-Q4UF54-F1
#
_cell.length_a   1.000
_cell.length_b   1.000
_cell.length_c   1.000
_cell.angle_alpha   90.00
_cell.angle_beta   90.00
_cell.angle_gamma   90.00
#
_symmetry.space_group_name_H-M   'P 1'
#
loop_
_entity.id
_entity.type
_entity.pdbx_description
1 polymer ?
#
loop_
_entity_poly.entity_id
_entity_poly.type
_entity_poly.pdbx_seq_one_letter_code
_entity_poly.pdbx_strand_id
1 'polypeptide(L)'
;MNDKLIKDQLYKNNKNYDLVDSLPFVDTVSVELAPKVNDLIADEMKLILEERNCSESELLANYLSDFTHKIVENRNILNDGDGMDFTKYDGLGDDKDLKAKMNHLKMLMEYSQDSLINLELMDRYKESCWLNYLDSLTLLKLRLEKEKNKLDGMLEEVNKRRKLSQIETANKLRSLYQNTQDYNHKNVELLTAIEQLQKNKHVNYDDP
;
A
#
# COMPACT_ATOMS: atom_id res chain seq x y z
N MET A 1 -8.94 20.06 30.33
CA MET A 1 -8.62 18.91 29.45
C MET A 1 -7.47 19.34 28.56
N ASN A 2 -6.40 18.54 28.53
CA ASN A 2 -5.05 18.94 28.15
C ASN A 2 -4.86 19.18 26.63
N ASP A 3 -4.77 20.44 26.22
CA ASP A 3 -4.31 20.88 24.89
C ASP A 3 -2.78 20.70 24.66
N LYS A 4 -2.08 19.97 25.53
CA LYS A 4 -0.63 19.72 25.42
C LYS A 4 -0.25 18.44 24.66
N LEU A 5 -1.21 17.65 24.19
CA LEU A 5 -0.95 16.38 23.50
C LEU A 5 -0.96 16.46 21.96
N ILE A 6 -1.03 17.67 21.39
CA ILE A 6 -1.01 17.88 19.93
C ILE A 6 0.32 18.52 19.55
N LYS A 7 1.43 17.75 19.55
CA LYS A 7 2.63 18.15 18.78
C LYS A 7 3.68 17.07 18.51
N ASP A 8 3.54 15.85 19.01
CA ASP A 8 4.43 14.78 18.59
C ASP A 8 3.85 14.11 17.35
N GLN A 9 4.53 14.35 16.22
CA GLN A 9 4.17 13.75 14.95
C GLN A 9 4.31 12.23 15.09
N LEU A 10 3.27 11.48 14.73
CA LEU A 10 3.11 10.03 14.96
C LEU A 10 4.35 9.19 14.61
N TYR A 11 5.14 9.62 13.62
CA TYR A 11 6.34 8.91 13.20
C TYR A 11 7.47 8.95 14.25
N LYS A 12 7.49 9.94 15.16
CA LYS A 12 8.47 10.05 16.25
C LYS A 12 8.29 8.99 17.34
N ASN A 13 7.16 8.29 17.36
CA ASN A 13 6.91 7.19 18.28
C ASN A 13 7.66 5.91 17.87
N ASN A 14 8.25 5.86 16.68
CA ASN A 14 9.05 4.73 16.24
C ASN A 14 10.47 4.85 16.78
N LYS A 15 11.02 3.76 17.33
CA LYS A 15 12.36 3.74 17.98
C LYS A 15 13.47 4.20 17.05
N ASN A 16 13.32 3.97 15.75
CA ASN A 16 14.33 4.27 14.73
C ASN A 16 13.86 5.37 13.75
N TYR A 17 13.03 6.31 14.20
CA TYR A 17 12.46 7.32 13.31
C TYR A 17 13.54 8.19 12.61
N ASP A 18 14.70 8.39 13.26
CA ASP A 18 15.83 9.15 12.69
C ASP A 18 16.44 8.47 11.45
N LEU A 19 16.27 7.16 11.29
CA LEU A 19 16.78 6.38 10.14
C LEU A 19 15.81 6.35 8.95
N VAL A 20 14.64 6.98 9.08
CA VAL A 20 13.58 6.95 8.05
C VAL A 20 13.76 8.06 7.01
N ASP A 21 14.62 9.05 7.28
CA ASP A 21 14.83 10.16 6.35
C ASP A 21 15.67 9.72 5.14
N SER A 22 15.01 9.62 3.99
CA SER A 22 15.64 9.39 2.70
C SER A 22 15.12 10.45 1.72
N LEU A 23 16.00 10.91 0.82
CA LEU A 23 15.70 11.98 -0.15
C LEU A 23 15.56 11.40 -1.58
N PRO A 24 14.50 10.66 -1.93
CA PRO A 24 14.40 9.96 -3.21
C PRO A 24 14.52 10.82 -4.48
N PHE A 25 14.23 12.13 -4.41
CA PHE A 25 14.41 13.04 -5.57
C PHE A 25 15.84 13.54 -5.74
N VAL A 26 16.71 13.36 -4.74
CA VAL A 26 18.10 13.85 -4.73
C VAL A 26 19.07 12.69 -4.69
N ASP A 27 18.79 11.69 -3.86
CA ASP A 27 19.60 10.50 -3.61
C ASP A 27 18.97 9.29 -4.31
N THR A 28 19.06 9.28 -5.63
CA THR A 28 18.59 8.15 -6.43
C THR A 28 19.60 7.01 -6.31
N VAL A 29 19.17 5.86 -5.78
CA VAL A 29 19.99 4.64 -5.72
C VAL A 29 20.48 4.29 -7.12
N SER A 30 21.80 4.23 -7.32
CA SER A 30 22.39 3.81 -8.59
C SER A 30 21.96 2.37 -8.91
N VAL A 31 21.70 2.09 -10.19
CA VAL A 31 21.26 0.78 -10.68
C VAL A 31 22.23 -0.34 -10.27
N GLU A 32 23.51 -0.02 -10.07
CA GLU A 32 24.56 -0.96 -9.63
C GLU A 32 24.51 -1.27 -8.12
N LEU A 33 24.02 -0.35 -7.30
CA LEU A 33 23.92 -0.50 -5.85
C LEU A 33 22.63 -1.20 -5.42
N ALA A 34 21.58 -1.13 -6.25
CA ALA A 34 20.30 -1.78 -6.01
C ALA A 34 20.40 -3.30 -5.74
N PRO A 35 21.12 -4.12 -6.54
CA PRO A 35 21.22 -5.55 -6.26
C PRO A 35 21.93 -5.82 -4.93
N LYS A 36 23.00 -5.08 -4.63
CA LYS A 36 23.74 -5.23 -3.36
C LYS A 36 22.89 -4.89 -2.14
N VAL A 37 22.06 -3.86 -2.24
CA VAL A 37 21.11 -3.50 -1.17
C VAL A 37 20.06 -4.61 -0.99
N ASN A 38 19.54 -5.16 -2.10
CA ASN A 38 18.58 -6.25 -2.04
C ASN A 38 19.18 -7.52 -1.43
N ASP A 39 20.44 -7.85 -1.74
CA ASP A 39 21.14 -8.98 -1.13
C ASP A 39 21.26 -8.81 0.39
N LEU A 40 21.66 -7.62 0.85
CA LEU A 40 21.72 -7.31 2.29
C LEU A 40 20.35 -7.39 2.98
N ILE A 41 19.28 -6.94 2.30
CA ILE A 41 17.92 -7.08 2.82
C ILE A 41 17.52 -8.55 2.92
N ALA A 42 17.87 -9.36 1.91
CA ALA A 42 17.58 -10.80 1.92
C ALA A 42 18.32 -11.53 3.06
N ASP A 43 19.56 -11.15 3.33
CA ASP A 43 20.34 -11.69 4.45
C ASP A 43 19.68 -11.35 5.80
N GLU A 44 19.26 -10.10 6.00
CA GLU A 44 18.55 -9.68 7.22
C GLU A 44 17.18 -10.38 7.35
N MET A 45 16.43 -10.50 6.25
CA MET A 45 15.16 -11.26 6.25
C MET A 45 15.38 -12.71 6.68
N LYS A 46 16.45 -13.34 6.20
CA LYS A 46 16.79 -14.72 6.59
C LYS A 46 17.11 -14.81 8.08
N LEU A 47 17.88 -13.88 8.63
CA LEU A 47 18.18 -13.82 10.07
C LEU A 47 16.91 -13.66 10.90
N ILE A 48 15.96 -12.85 10.47
CA ILE A 48 14.66 -12.66 11.15
C ILE A 48 13.84 -13.96 11.15
N LEU A 49 13.81 -14.68 10.03
CA LEU A 49 13.09 -15.95 9.91
C LEU A 49 13.73 -17.03 10.81
N GLU A 50 15.07 -17.05 10.89
CA GLU A 50 15.83 -17.93 11.77
C GLU A 50 15.58 -17.59 13.26
N GLU A 51 15.57 -16.31 13.65
CA GLU A 51 15.30 -15.88 15.03
C GLU A 51 13.88 -16.26 15.47
N ARG A 52 12.89 -16.15 14.56
CA ARG A 52 11.48 -16.45 14.87
C ARG A 52 11.09 -17.91 14.65
N ASN A 53 11.98 -18.75 14.12
CA ASN A 53 11.72 -20.15 13.79
C ASN A 53 10.41 -20.36 13.00
N CYS A 54 10.09 -19.47 12.07
CA CYS A 54 8.86 -19.55 11.29
C CYS A 54 9.15 -19.37 9.81
N SER A 55 8.34 -20.03 8.98
CA SER A 55 8.37 -19.78 7.54
C SER A 55 7.73 -18.43 7.21
N GLU A 56 8.12 -17.83 6.08
CA GLU A 56 7.57 -16.56 5.62
C GLU A 56 6.03 -16.60 5.52
N SER A 57 5.49 -17.72 5.05
CA SER A 57 4.04 -17.93 4.94
C SER A 57 3.33 -17.97 6.29
N GLU A 58 3.96 -18.53 7.32
CA GLU A 58 3.40 -18.57 8.68
C GLU A 58 3.46 -17.19 9.35
N LEU A 59 4.55 -16.46 9.13
CA LEU A 59 4.67 -15.08 9.59
C LEU A 59 3.57 -14.22 8.96
N LEU A 60 3.38 -14.31 7.65
CA LEU A 60 2.33 -13.59 6.93
C LEU A 60 0.92 -13.99 7.40
N ALA A 61 0.69 -15.29 7.62
CA ALA A 61 -0.59 -15.80 8.11
C ALA A 61 -0.93 -15.24 9.50
N ASN A 62 0.06 -15.10 10.38
CA ASN A 62 -0.12 -14.51 11.71
C ASN A 62 -0.42 -13.00 11.68
N TYR A 63 0.05 -12.28 10.64
CA TYR A 63 -0.32 -10.87 10.43
C TYR A 63 -1.71 -10.71 9.79
N LEU A 64 -2.15 -11.70 9.02
CA LEU A 64 -3.43 -11.67 8.30
C LEU A 64 -4.58 -12.34 9.06
N SER A 65 -4.30 -13.05 10.17
CA SER A 65 -5.29 -13.78 10.97
C SER A 65 -6.37 -12.90 11.59
N ASP A 66 -6.19 -11.58 11.64
CA ASP A 66 -7.23 -10.64 12.08
C ASP A 66 -8.31 -10.40 11.01
N PHE A 67 -8.10 -10.80 9.75
CA PHE A 67 -9.05 -10.64 8.64
C PHE A 67 -9.85 -11.93 8.35
N THR A 68 -10.46 -12.53 9.37
CA THR A 68 -11.12 -13.85 9.29
C THR A 68 -12.41 -13.90 8.47
N HIS A 69 -13.06 -12.76 8.16
CA HIS A 69 -14.32 -12.76 7.43
C HIS A 69 -14.23 -13.16 5.94
N LYS A 70 -13.05 -13.12 5.30
CA LYS A 70 -12.88 -13.50 3.88
C LYS A 70 -12.50 -14.96 3.64
N ILE A 71 -12.11 -15.70 4.67
CA ILE A 71 -11.63 -17.08 4.52
C ILE A 71 -12.79 -18.06 4.27
N VAL A 72 -14.01 -17.72 4.72
CA VAL A 72 -15.20 -18.56 4.52
C VAL A 72 -15.71 -18.54 3.07
N GLU A 73 -15.71 -17.37 2.40
CA GLU A 73 -16.13 -17.26 0.99
C GLU A 73 -15.15 -17.96 0.04
N ASN A 74 -13.84 -17.85 0.28
CA ASN A 74 -12.84 -18.49 -0.57
C ASN A 74 -12.83 -20.03 -0.46
N ARG A 75 -13.27 -20.60 0.67
CA ARG A 75 -13.36 -22.07 0.83
C ARG A 75 -14.48 -22.69 -0.02
N ASN A 76 -15.56 -21.95 -0.27
CA ASN A 76 -16.66 -22.40 -1.14
C ASN A 76 -16.34 -22.26 -2.63
N ILE A 77 -15.28 -21.52 -2.98
CA ILE A 77 -14.76 -21.42 -4.35
C ILE A 77 -13.76 -22.54 -4.63
N LEU A 78 -13.01 -22.98 -3.61
CA LEU A 78 -11.95 -24.00 -3.75
C LEU A 78 -12.46 -25.44 -3.61
N ASN A 79 -13.47 -25.64 -2.77
CA ASN A 79 -14.25 -26.86 -2.80
C ASN A 79 -15.33 -26.64 -3.84
N ASP A 80 -15.46 -27.55 -4.79
CA ASP A 80 -16.52 -27.65 -5.79
C ASP A 80 -17.88 -27.88 -5.10
N GLY A 81 -18.25 -26.92 -4.27
CA GLY A 81 -19.31 -26.99 -3.29
C GLY A 81 -20.60 -26.74 -4.00
N ASP A 82 -21.31 -27.83 -4.28
CA ASP A 82 -22.74 -27.95 -4.60
C ASP A 82 -23.38 -26.61 -4.95
N GLY A 83 -23.05 -26.12 -6.15
CA GLY A 83 -23.73 -24.97 -6.72
C GLY A 83 -25.22 -25.25 -6.77
N MET A 84 -26.04 -24.22 -6.54
CA MET A 84 -27.51 -24.36 -6.59
C MET A 84 -27.94 -25.20 -7.81
N ASP A 85 -28.54 -26.36 -7.55
CA ASP A 85 -28.97 -27.27 -8.62
C ASP A 85 -30.29 -26.77 -9.25
N PHE A 86 -30.19 -26.28 -10.48
CA PHE A 86 -31.32 -25.81 -11.27
C PHE A 86 -31.92 -26.90 -12.17
N THR A 87 -31.34 -28.11 -12.22
CA THR A 87 -31.83 -29.21 -13.09
C THR A 87 -33.24 -29.67 -12.74
N LYS A 88 -33.68 -29.40 -11.50
CA LYS A 88 -35.05 -29.65 -11.03
C LYS A 88 -36.12 -28.92 -11.86
N TYR A 89 -35.79 -27.81 -12.51
CA TYR A 89 -36.74 -26.99 -13.26
C TYR A 89 -36.72 -27.24 -14.78
N ASP A 90 -35.80 -28.08 -15.28
CA ASP A 90 -35.54 -28.25 -16.72
C ASP A 90 -36.50 -29.24 -17.42
N GLY A 91 -37.50 -29.75 -16.70
CA GLY A 91 -38.55 -30.60 -17.27
C GLY A 91 -39.37 -31.39 -16.25
N LEU A 92 -40.22 -32.29 -16.76
CA LEU A 92 -40.87 -33.32 -15.96
C LEU A 92 -39.89 -34.47 -15.75
N GLY A 93 -39.29 -34.57 -14.56
CA GLY A 93 -38.47 -35.72 -14.20
C GLY A 93 -39.22 -37.06 -14.34
N ASP A 94 -38.48 -38.14 -14.54
CA ASP A 94 -39.04 -39.50 -14.66
C ASP A 94 -39.44 -40.08 -13.29
N ASP A 95 -40.30 -39.36 -12.58
CA ASP A 95 -40.74 -39.76 -11.24
C ASP A 95 -41.92 -40.74 -11.32
N LYS A 96 -41.80 -41.93 -10.74
CA LYS A 96 -42.87 -42.96 -10.85
C LYS A 96 -44.10 -42.61 -10.01
N ASP A 97 -43.99 -41.67 -9.08
CA ASP A 97 -45.11 -41.21 -8.26
C ASP A 97 -45.93 -40.12 -8.97
N LEU A 98 -47.19 -40.45 -9.29
CA LEU A 98 -48.14 -39.54 -9.91
C LEU A 98 -48.45 -38.32 -9.04
N LYS A 99 -48.40 -38.45 -7.70
CA LYS A 99 -48.67 -37.34 -6.79
C LYS A 99 -47.52 -36.34 -6.77
N ALA A 100 -46.28 -36.84 -6.73
CA ALA A 100 -45.08 -36.03 -6.86
C ALA A 100 -45.03 -35.32 -8.22
N LYS A 101 -45.34 -36.03 -9.33
CA LYS A 101 -45.46 -35.44 -10.67
C LYS A 101 -46.54 -34.35 -10.75
N MET A 102 -47.72 -34.58 -10.17
CA MET A 102 -48.80 -33.58 -10.16
C MET A 102 -48.42 -32.33 -9.36
N ASN A 103 -47.73 -32.50 -8.23
CA ASN A 103 -47.23 -31.37 -7.43
C ASN A 103 -46.14 -30.60 -8.17
N HIS A 104 -45.24 -31.30 -8.87
CA HIS A 104 -44.21 -30.69 -9.72
C HIS A 104 -44.83 -29.87 -10.86
N LEU A 105 -45.85 -30.42 -11.52
CA LEU A 105 -46.61 -29.71 -12.56
C LEU A 105 -47.30 -28.44 -12.04
N LYS A 106 -47.92 -28.50 -10.86
CA LYS A 106 -48.53 -27.32 -10.23
C LYS A 106 -47.49 -26.24 -9.95
N MET A 107 -46.36 -26.63 -9.39
CA MET A 107 -45.25 -25.74 -9.11
C MET A 107 -44.70 -25.10 -10.41
N LEU A 108 -44.48 -25.89 -11.48
CA LEU A 108 -44.06 -25.36 -12.79
C LEU A 108 -45.10 -24.41 -13.39
N MET A 109 -46.38 -24.72 -13.24
CA MET A 109 -47.47 -23.86 -13.71
C MET A 109 -47.49 -22.53 -12.96
N GLU A 110 -47.34 -22.54 -11.64
CA GLU A 110 -47.21 -21.34 -10.81
C GLU A 110 -46.00 -20.51 -11.24
N TYR A 111 -44.83 -21.13 -11.43
CA TYR A 111 -43.65 -20.43 -11.96
C TYR A 111 -43.87 -19.86 -13.36
N SER A 112 -44.59 -20.55 -14.24
CA SER A 112 -44.91 -20.04 -15.57
C SER A 112 -45.83 -18.81 -15.50
N GLN A 113 -46.77 -18.80 -14.57
CA GLN A 113 -47.68 -17.68 -14.34
C GLN A 113 -46.93 -16.49 -13.75
N ASP A 114 -46.08 -16.71 -12.75
CA ASP A 114 -45.23 -15.67 -12.16
C ASP A 114 -44.24 -15.11 -13.17
N SER A 115 -43.66 -15.98 -14.02
CA SER A 115 -42.78 -15.58 -15.11
C SER A 115 -43.52 -14.67 -16.11
N LEU A 116 -44.77 -15.00 -16.46
CA LEU A 116 -45.57 -14.16 -17.34
C LEU A 116 -45.83 -12.78 -16.74
N ILE A 117 -46.22 -12.72 -15.46
CA ILE A 117 -46.43 -11.45 -14.74
C ILE A 117 -45.12 -10.64 -14.70
N ASN A 118 -43.99 -11.29 -14.42
CA ASN A 118 -42.69 -10.65 -14.41
C ASN A 118 -42.29 -10.12 -15.79
N LEU A 119 -42.59 -10.85 -16.86
CA LEU A 119 -42.36 -10.41 -18.24
C LEU A 119 -43.25 -9.23 -18.61
N GLU A 120 -44.52 -9.22 -18.18
CA GLU A 120 -45.40 -8.07 -18.40
C GLU A 120 -44.91 -6.83 -17.65
N LEU A 121 -44.46 -6.98 -16.40
CA LEU A 121 -43.87 -5.89 -15.63
C LEU A 121 -42.57 -5.40 -16.27
N MET A 122 -41.71 -6.33 -16.69
CA MET A 122 -40.47 -6.00 -17.38
C MET A 122 -40.78 -5.26 -18.68
N ASP A 123 -41.72 -5.72 -19.50
CA ASP A 123 -42.04 -5.06 -20.77
C ASP A 123 -42.53 -3.63 -20.57
N ARG A 124 -43.35 -3.39 -19.55
CA ARG A 124 -43.86 -2.05 -19.21
C ARG A 124 -42.79 -1.08 -18.71
N TYR A 125 -41.82 -1.55 -17.93
CA TYR A 125 -40.89 -0.66 -17.22
C TYR A 125 -39.42 -0.78 -17.66
N LYS A 126 -39.05 -1.76 -18.49
CA LYS A 126 -37.65 -2.03 -18.87
C LYS A 126 -36.94 -0.81 -19.42
N GLU A 127 -37.57 -0.08 -20.35
CA GLU A 127 -36.92 1.03 -21.03
C GLU A 127 -36.67 2.19 -20.07
N SER A 128 -37.69 2.58 -19.30
CA SER A 128 -37.58 3.67 -18.31
C SER A 128 -36.59 3.33 -17.20
N CYS A 129 -36.66 2.13 -16.62
CA CYS A 129 -35.73 1.68 -15.59
C CYS A 129 -34.29 1.59 -16.12
N TRP A 130 -34.12 1.10 -17.35
CA TRP A 130 -32.79 0.99 -17.97
C TRP A 130 -32.18 2.35 -18.25
N LEU A 131 -32.95 3.30 -18.77
CA LEU A 131 -32.49 4.67 -19.00
C LEU A 131 -32.13 5.36 -17.70
N ASN A 132 -32.97 5.26 -16.66
CA ASN A 132 -32.68 5.84 -15.34
C ASN A 132 -31.42 5.22 -14.71
N TYR A 133 -31.24 3.92 -14.86
CA TYR A 133 -30.03 3.23 -14.39
C TYR A 133 -28.79 3.70 -15.18
N LEU A 134 -28.91 3.82 -16.50
CA LEU A 134 -27.83 4.32 -17.36
C LEU A 134 -27.44 5.76 -17.00
N ASP A 135 -28.41 6.63 -16.75
CA ASP A 135 -28.19 8.00 -16.29
C ASP A 135 -27.49 8.00 -14.93
N SER A 136 -27.94 7.16 -13.99
CA SER A 136 -27.30 7.02 -12.68
C SER A 136 -25.85 6.54 -12.81
N LEU A 137 -25.59 5.59 -13.71
CA LEU A 137 -24.27 5.04 -13.97
C LEU A 137 -23.34 6.07 -14.64
N THR A 138 -23.84 6.84 -15.59
CA THR A 138 -23.06 7.90 -16.25
C THR A 138 -22.72 9.03 -15.28
N LEU A 139 -23.65 9.43 -14.41
CA LEU A 139 -23.38 10.40 -13.34
C LEU A 139 -22.35 9.88 -12.33
N LEU A 140 -22.42 8.60 -11.97
CA LEU A 140 -21.42 7.96 -11.11
C LEU A 140 -20.04 7.96 -11.78
N LYS A 141 -19.96 7.57 -13.06
CA LYS A 141 -18.72 7.60 -13.84
C LYS A 141 -18.11 9.00 -13.85
N LEU A 142 -18.89 10.03 -14.16
CA LEU A 142 -18.44 11.43 -14.16
C LEU A 142 -17.95 11.90 -12.78
N ARG A 143 -18.60 11.44 -11.70
CA ARG A 143 -18.15 11.74 -10.33
C ARG A 143 -16.79 11.10 -10.04
N LEU A 144 -16.63 9.82 -10.37
CA LEU A 144 -15.37 9.09 -10.16
C LEU A 144 -14.23 9.68 -11.00
N GLU A 145 -14.49 10.10 -12.24
CA GLU A 145 -13.49 10.80 -13.07
C GLU A 145 -13.07 12.14 -12.44
N LYS A 146 -14.01 12.91 -11.88
CA LYS A 146 -13.70 14.15 -11.16
C LYS A 146 -12.88 13.89 -9.90
N GLU A 147 -13.23 12.87 -9.13
CA GLU A 147 -12.48 12.50 -7.92
C GLU A 147 -11.08 12.01 -8.26
N LYS A 148 -10.93 11.22 -9.32
CA LYS A 148 -9.62 10.81 -9.86
C LYS A 148 -8.78 12.03 -10.21
N ASN A 149 -9.30 12.95 -11.04
CA ASN A 149 -8.55 14.14 -11.46
C ASN A 149 -8.18 15.04 -10.27
N LYS A 150 -9.06 15.13 -9.26
CA LYS A 150 -8.76 15.86 -8.02
C LYS A 150 -7.61 15.19 -7.26
N LEU A 151 -7.64 13.86 -7.13
CA LEU A 151 -6.59 13.11 -6.44
C LEU A 151 -5.25 13.19 -7.19
N ASP A 152 -5.27 13.10 -8.52
CA ASP A 152 -4.09 13.28 -9.36
C ASP A 152 -3.47 14.67 -9.16
N GLY A 153 -4.30 15.73 -9.13
CA GLY A 153 -3.85 17.08 -8.82
C GLY A 153 -3.24 17.22 -7.41
N MET A 154 -3.87 16.61 -6.40
CA MET A 154 -3.33 16.59 -5.03
C MET A 154 -2.00 15.82 -4.94
N LEU A 155 -1.89 14.70 -5.66
CA LEU A 155 -0.68 13.88 -5.73
C LEU A 155 0.47 14.66 -6.37
N GLU A 156 0.21 15.35 -7.48
CA GLU A 156 1.19 16.23 -8.09
C GLU A 156 1.64 17.34 -7.16
N GLU A 157 0.71 17.97 -6.44
CA GLU A 157 1.03 19.04 -5.50
C GLU A 157 1.90 18.53 -4.33
N VAL A 158 1.57 17.36 -3.78
CA VAL A 158 2.39 16.70 -2.75
C VAL A 158 3.78 16.37 -3.28
N ASN A 159 3.89 15.84 -4.50
CA ASN A 159 5.18 15.53 -5.11
C ASN A 159 6.00 16.79 -5.40
N LYS A 160 5.38 17.87 -5.88
CA LYS A 160 6.04 19.17 -6.07
C LYS A 160 6.59 19.71 -4.75
N ARG A 161 5.78 19.69 -3.69
CA ARG A 161 6.20 20.12 -2.34
C ARG A 161 7.34 19.26 -1.78
N ARG A 162 7.25 17.93 -1.91
CA ARG A 162 8.32 17.00 -1.49
C ARG A 162 9.61 17.28 -2.26
N LYS A 163 9.53 17.44 -3.59
CA LYS A 163 10.72 17.73 -4.41
C LYS A 163 11.40 19.03 -4.00
N LEU A 164 10.65 20.12 -3.80
CA LEU A 164 11.21 21.40 -3.35
C LEU A 164 11.87 21.26 -1.97
N SER A 165 11.17 20.67 -1.01
CA SER A 165 11.72 20.46 0.34
C SER A 165 12.98 19.60 0.33
N GLN A 166 13.02 18.52 -0.46
CA GLN A 166 14.21 17.67 -0.55
C GLN A 166 15.39 18.41 -1.20
N ILE A 167 15.14 19.22 -2.23
CA ILE A 167 16.19 20.06 -2.84
C ILE A 167 16.74 21.08 -1.84
N GLU A 168 15.86 21.72 -1.06
CA GLU A 168 16.26 22.65 -0.01
C GLU A 168 17.13 21.98 1.06
N THR A 169 16.69 20.82 1.56
CA THR A 169 17.44 20.01 2.53
C THR A 169 18.78 19.57 1.96
N ALA A 170 18.83 19.13 0.70
CA ALA A 170 20.06 18.72 0.04
C ALA A 170 21.06 19.88 -0.13
N ASN A 171 20.59 21.06 -0.51
CA ASN A 171 21.43 22.25 -0.58
C ASN A 171 21.99 22.63 0.79
N LYS A 172 21.16 22.53 1.83
CA LYS A 172 21.60 22.73 3.21
C LYS A 172 22.66 21.69 3.62
N LEU A 173 22.46 20.42 3.29
CA LEU A 173 23.42 19.35 3.57
C LEU A 173 24.75 19.60 2.85
N ARG A 174 24.72 19.97 1.57
CA ARG A 174 25.93 20.33 0.80
C ARG A 174 26.67 21.50 1.44
N SER A 175 25.96 22.53 1.91
CA SER A 175 26.57 23.67 2.61
C SER A 175 27.21 23.26 3.94
N LEU A 176 26.55 22.40 4.71
CA LEU A 176 27.09 21.88 5.98
C LEU A 176 28.30 21.00 5.74
N TYR A 177 28.26 20.14 4.72
CA TYR A 177 29.38 19.29 4.33
C TYR A 177 30.60 20.12 3.94
N GLN A 178 30.41 21.18 3.13
CA GLN A 178 31.48 22.10 2.78
C GLN A 178 32.06 22.78 4.02
N ASN A 179 31.20 23.29 4.92
CA ASN A 179 31.65 23.90 6.17
C ASN A 179 32.47 22.90 7.01
N THR A 180 32.04 21.65 7.12
CA THR A 180 32.79 20.59 7.83
C THR A 180 34.15 20.35 7.19
N GLN A 181 34.23 20.29 5.86
CA GLN A 181 35.52 20.17 5.16
C GLN A 181 36.43 21.39 5.44
N ASP A 182 35.88 22.60 5.39
CA ASP A 182 36.62 23.83 5.67
C ASP A 182 37.12 23.88 7.12
N TYR A 183 36.30 23.45 8.10
CA TYR A 183 36.72 23.35 9.50
C TYR A 183 37.82 22.31 9.68
N ASN A 184 37.70 21.15 9.04
CA ASN A 184 38.72 20.12 9.08
C ASN A 184 40.04 20.63 8.47
N HIS A 185 39.97 21.33 7.35
CA HIS A 185 41.14 21.93 6.71
C HIS A 185 41.81 22.96 7.62
N LYS A 186 41.04 23.92 8.17
CA LYS A 186 41.55 24.91 9.11
C LYS A 186 42.16 24.29 10.36
N ASN A 187 41.56 23.21 10.87
CA ASN A 187 42.11 22.49 12.03
C ASN A 187 43.46 21.85 11.69
N VAL A 188 43.59 21.26 10.50
CA VAL A 188 44.87 20.71 10.03
C VAL A 188 45.91 21.82 9.87
N GLU A 189 45.56 22.94 9.24
CA GLU A 189 46.45 24.09 9.10
C GLU A 189 46.92 24.62 10.46
N LEU A 190 45.99 24.79 11.41
CA LEU A 190 46.32 25.22 12.78
C LEU A 190 47.25 24.23 13.49
N LEU A 191 47.01 22.93 13.38
CA LEU A 191 47.88 21.91 13.97
C LEU A 191 49.29 21.96 13.38
N THR A 192 49.41 22.10 12.05
CA THR A 192 50.72 22.24 11.40
C THR A 192 51.45 23.53 11.81
N ALA A 193 50.72 24.65 11.95
CA ALA A 193 51.29 25.91 12.42
C ALA A 193 51.75 25.82 13.88
N ILE A 194 50.99 25.16 14.74
CA ILE A 194 51.38 24.89 16.14
C ILE A 194 52.64 24.02 16.17
N GLU A 195 52.72 22.98 15.35
CA GLU A 195 53.91 22.11 15.27
C GLU A 195 55.15 22.88 14.81
N GLN A 196 55.03 23.76 13.82
CA GLN A 196 56.10 24.65 13.37
C GLN A 196 56.55 25.61 14.47
N LEU A 197 55.62 26.20 15.22
CA LEU A 197 55.92 27.07 16.35
C LEU A 197 56.62 26.30 17.49
N GLN A 198 56.22 25.06 17.77
CA GLN A 198 56.87 24.21 18.76
C GLN A 198 58.31 23.85 18.34
N LYS A 199 58.53 23.52 17.06
CA LYS A 199 59.87 23.29 16.50
C LYS A 199 60.74 24.54 16.63
N ASN A 200 60.23 25.70 16.24
CA ASN A 200 60.96 26.97 16.35
C ASN A 200 61.24 27.37 17.81
N LYS A 201 60.36 27.01 18.75
CA LYS A 201 60.59 27.23 20.18
C LYS A 201 61.69 26.31 20.72
N HIS A 202 61.74 25.05 20.30
CA HIS A 202 62.82 24.14 20.69
C HIS A 202 64.19 24.57 20.15
N VAL A 203 64.25 25.08 18.91
CA VAL A 203 65.51 25.59 18.32
C VAL A 203 66.07 26.79 19.11
N ASN A 204 65.22 27.65 19.70
CA ASN A 204 65.66 28.79 20.51
C ASN A 204 66.13 28.45 21.94
N TYR A 205 65.99 27.19 22.41
CA TYR A 205 66.52 26.75 23.71
C TYR A 205 67.82 25.94 23.58
N ASP A 206 68.25 25.60 22.36
CA ASP A 206 69.46 24.81 22.08
C ASP A 206 70.64 25.64 21.51
N ASP A 207 70.49 26.96 21.37
CA ASP A 207 71.62 27.87 21.09
C ASP A 207 72.19 28.42 22.43
N PRO A 208 73.49 28.18 22.75
CA PRO A 208 74.15 28.63 23.99
C PRO A 208 74.43 30.14 24.06
#